data_AF-A0A537NWH0-F1
#
_entry.id   AF-A0A537NWH0-F1
#
_cell.length_a   1.000
_cell.length_b   1.000
_cell.length_c   1.000
_cell.angle_alpha   90.00
_cell.angle_beta   90.00
_cell.angle_gamma   90.00
#
_symmetry.space_group_name_H-M   'P 1'
#
loop_
_entity.id
_entity.type
_entity.pdbx_description
1 polymer ?
#
loop_
_entity_poly.entity_id
_entity_poly.type
_entity_poly.pdbx_seq_one_letter_code
_entity_poly.pdbx_strand_id
1 'polypeptide(L)'
;MEHQVASHTASITEMSATSSIDVGRKGQTKMLRSNGGWWRLLALGGIAVIVAGCKSDALDMDDYYTPTAHYERHPIIVTRSGGHAEECGSWPEDMTKTAQNTTYENFGCSQQNNLAAMVADPRDLIRPRPTAPSDAMRRSKAFDKYREGTEISSAQEQQQKVKISDVVQ
;
A
#
# COMPACT_ATOMS: atom_id res chain seq x y z
N MET A 1 -18.71 -27.85 -36.80
CA MET A 1 -18.87 -28.47 -35.48
C MET A 1 -18.85 -27.33 -34.47
N GLU A 2 -20.05 -26.80 -34.25
CA GLU A 2 -20.35 -25.67 -33.39
C GLU A 2 -20.25 -26.10 -31.93
N HIS A 3 -19.54 -25.34 -31.11
CA HIS A 3 -19.63 -25.44 -29.65
C HIS A 3 -20.36 -24.19 -29.14
N GLN A 4 -21.57 -24.44 -28.66
CA GLN A 4 -22.50 -23.48 -28.07
C GLN A 4 -21.97 -22.99 -26.71
N VAL A 5 -21.97 -21.67 -26.53
CA VAL A 5 -21.75 -20.98 -25.25
C VAL A 5 -23.09 -20.93 -24.52
N ALA A 6 -23.20 -21.62 -23.37
CA ALA A 6 -24.38 -21.52 -22.51
C ALA A 6 -24.28 -20.27 -21.63
N SER A 7 -25.07 -19.25 -21.97
CA SER A 7 -25.30 -18.08 -21.12
C SER A 7 -26.33 -18.42 -20.04
N HIS A 8 -25.91 -18.42 -18.78
CA HIS A 8 -26.85 -18.44 -17.66
C HIS A 8 -27.19 -17.00 -17.25
N THR A 9 -28.33 -16.52 -17.75
CA THR A 9 -29.00 -15.30 -17.28
C THR A 9 -29.66 -15.57 -15.92
N ALA A 10 -29.12 -15.02 -14.83
CA ALA A 10 -29.82 -14.94 -13.55
C ALA A 10 -30.69 -13.67 -13.54
N SER A 11 -31.99 -13.85 -13.70
CA SER A 11 -33.00 -12.80 -13.54
C SER A 11 -33.22 -12.55 -12.05
N ILE A 12 -32.83 -11.37 -11.56
CA ILE A 12 -33.18 -10.93 -10.21
C ILE A 12 -34.46 -10.12 -10.35
N THR A 13 -35.58 -10.74 -9.97
CA THR A 13 -36.89 -10.10 -9.87
C THR A 13 -36.84 -9.05 -8.76
N GLU A 14 -37.11 -7.79 -9.11
CA GLU A 14 -37.30 -6.69 -8.16
C GLU A 14 -38.49 -6.98 -7.23
N MET A 15 -38.22 -7.23 -5.95
CA MET A 15 -39.25 -7.18 -4.90
C MET A 15 -39.28 -5.77 -4.33
N SER A 16 -40.04 -4.88 -4.96
CA SER A 16 -40.44 -3.60 -4.36
C SER A 16 -41.43 -3.87 -3.22
N ALA A 17 -40.95 -3.85 -1.98
CA ALA A 17 -41.78 -3.77 -0.79
C ALA A 17 -42.13 -2.29 -0.54
N THR A 18 -43.27 -1.84 -1.05
CA THR A 18 -43.86 -0.56 -0.68
C THR A 18 -44.54 -0.71 0.69
N SER A 19 -43.84 -0.33 1.77
CA SER A 19 -44.51 -0.17 3.07
C SER A 19 -45.23 1.17 3.09
N SER A 20 -46.55 1.13 2.92
CA SER A 20 -47.45 2.26 3.14
C SER A 20 -47.47 2.62 4.63
N ILE A 21 -47.03 3.83 4.97
CA ILE A 21 -47.18 4.39 6.32
C ILE A 21 -48.55 5.05 6.40
N ASP A 22 -49.44 4.40 7.15
CA ASP A 22 -50.77 4.88 7.51
C ASP A 22 -50.64 6.03 8.54
N VAL A 23 -50.96 7.26 8.14
CA VAL A 23 -50.95 8.42 9.05
C VAL A 23 -52.33 8.54 9.68
N GLY A 24 -52.49 7.90 10.84
CA GLY A 24 -53.73 7.91 11.60
C GLY A 24 -53.52 8.16 13.10
N ARG A 25 -54.13 9.25 13.58
CA ARG A 25 -54.57 9.53 14.97
C ARG A 25 -53.54 10.14 15.93
N LYS A 26 -53.69 11.46 16.15
CA LYS A 26 -53.16 12.23 17.29
C LYS A 26 -53.53 11.56 18.62
N GLY A 27 -52.54 10.93 19.26
CA GLY A 27 -52.58 10.53 20.67
C GLY A 27 -51.61 11.42 21.46
N GLN A 28 -52.14 12.17 22.41
CA GLN A 28 -51.42 13.08 23.31
C GLN A 28 -50.33 12.31 24.10
N THR A 29 -49.06 12.52 23.79
CA THR A 29 -47.94 11.98 24.59
C THR A 29 -47.77 12.82 25.85
N LYS A 30 -48.33 12.34 26.96
CA LYS A 30 -48.10 12.88 28.30
C LYS A 30 -46.63 12.65 28.67
N MET A 31 -45.87 13.74 28.70
CA MET A 31 -44.44 13.77 29.01
C MET A 31 -44.22 13.37 30.47
N LEU A 32 -43.98 12.08 30.73
CA LEU A 32 -43.60 11.57 32.05
C LEU A 32 -42.09 11.73 32.24
N ARG A 33 -41.72 12.76 33.00
CA ARG A 33 -40.34 13.03 33.45
C ARG A 33 -39.93 11.99 34.51
N SER A 34 -39.17 10.98 34.09
CA SER A 34 -38.61 9.95 34.96
C SER A 34 -37.16 10.30 35.36
N ASN A 35 -36.96 10.71 36.62
CA ASN A 35 -35.69 11.13 37.22
C ASN A 35 -34.65 10.01 37.43
N GLY A 36 -34.83 8.82 36.84
CA GLY A 36 -33.90 7.69 36.97
C GLY A 36 -33.58 6.96 35.66
N GLY A 37 -34.08 7.45 34.52
CA GLY A 37 -34.00 6.73 33.24
C GLY A 37 -32.62 6.75 32.56
N TRP A 38 -31.76 7.72 32.88
CA TRP A 38 -30.50 7.92 32.15
C TRP A 38 -29.51 6.77 32.35
N TRP A 39 -29.44 6.21 33.56
CA TRP A 39 -28.62 5.02 33.85
C TRP A 39 -29.09 3.78 33.09
N ARG A 40 -30.41 3.64 32.88
CA ARG A 40 -30.96 2.52 32.08
C ARG A 40 -30.66 2.67 30.59
N LEU A 41 -30.64 3.90 30.07
CA LEU A 41 -30.25 4.16 28.68
C LEU A 41 -28.76 3.93 28.44
N LEU A 42 -27.89 4.29 29.39
CA LEU A 42 -26.46 4.00 29.29
C LEU A 42 -26.15 2.49 29.39
N ALA A 43 -26.83 1.77 30.28
CA ALA A 43 -26.66 0.32 30.41
C ALA A 43 -27.10 -0.43 29.13
N LEU A 44 -28.21 -0.01 28.51
CA LEU A 44 -28.67 -0.61 27.25
C LEU A 44 -27.80 -0.20 26.06
N GLY A 45 -27.31 1.03 26.02
CA GLY A 45 -26.37 1.49 24.99
C GLY A 45 -25.03 0.73 25.01
N GLY A 46 -24.49 0.46 26.21
CA GLY A 46 -23.24 -0.29 26.35
C GLY A 46 -23.31 -1.73 25.85
N ILE A 47 -24.43 -2.43 26.11
CA ILE A 47 -24.62 -3.81 25.63
C ILE A 47 -24.74 -3.86 24.10
N ALA A 48 -25.43 -2.89 23.47
CA ALA A 48 -25.56 -2.83 22.02
C ALA A 48 -24.21 -2.61 21.31
N VAL A 49 -23.30 -1.81 21.90
CA VAL A 49 -21.96 -1.57 21.35
C VAL A 49 -21.07 -2.82 21.45
N ILE A 50 -21.22 -3.65 22.49
CA ILE A 50 -20.47 -4.91 22.62
C ILE A 50 -20.90 -5.93 21.56
N VAL A 51 -22.20 -6.02 21.26
CA VAL A 51 -22.71 -6.95 20.23
C VAL A 51 -22.36 -6.46 18.81
N ALA A 52 -22.36 -5.15 18.56
CA ALA A 52 -21.95 -4.59 17.28
C ALA A 52 -20.42 -4.56 17.07
N GLY A 53 -19.63 -4.62 18.15
CA GLY A 53 -18.17 -4.62 18.12
C GLY A 53 -17.55 -5.94 17.62
N CYS A 54 -18.30 -7.04 17.60
CA CYS A 54 -17.87 -8.31 17.02
C CYS A 54 -18.15 -8.37 15.51
N LYS A 55 -17.64 -7.41 14.73
CA LYS A 55 -17.52 -7.58 13.28
C LYS A 55 -16.33 -8.49 13.04
N SER A 56 -16.61 -9.78 12.90
CA SER A 56 -15.65 -10.80 12.47
C SER A 56 -15.43 -10.69 10.97
N ASP A 57 -14.98 -9.51 10.52
CA ASP A 57 -14.27 -9.46 9.26
C ASP A 57 -12.89 -10.06 9.55
N ALA A 58 -12.83 -11.40 9.54
CA ALA A 58 -11.58 -12.05 9.25
C ALA A 58 -11.12 -11.44 7.93
N LEU A 59 -9.93 -10.85 7.92
CA LEU A 59 -9.30 -10.44 6.68
C LEU A 59 -9.36 -11.65 5.77
N ASP A 60 -10.16 -11.55 4.72
CA ASP A 60 -10.31 -12.60 3.74
C ASP A 60 -8.94 -12.76 3.09
N MET A 61 -8.23 -13.80 3.51
CA MET A 61 -6.93 -14.19 2.96
C MET A 61 -7.13 -15.06 1.70
N ASP A 62 -8.26 -14.93 1.01
CA ASP A 62 -8.50 -15.53 -0.31
C ASP A 62 -7.72 -14.82 -1.44
N ASP A 63 -7.07 -13.68 -1.15
CA ASP A 63 -6.24 -12.97 -2.12
C ASP A 63 -4.79 -13.46 -2.15
N TYR A 64 -4.55 -14.73 -1.81
CA TYR A 64 -3.28 -15.38 -2.13
C TYR A 64 -3.25 -15.61 -3.64
N TYR A 65 -2.92 -14.55 -4.38
CA TYR A 65 -2.56 -14.62 -5.80
C TYR A 65 -1.52 -15.72 -5.95
N THR A 66 -1.95 -16.87 -6.46
CA THR A 66 -1.14 -18.07 -6.68
C THR A 66 -0.86 -18.14 -8.18
N PRO A 67 0.17 -17.43 -8.67
CA PRO A 67 0.51 -17.44 -10.08
C PRO A 67 0.76 -18.87 -10.54
N THR A 68 0.14 -19.26 -11.64
CA THR A 68 0.27 -20.64 -12.14
C THR A 68 1.62 -20.81 -12.85
N ALA A 69 2.14 -19.72 -13.44
CA ALA A 69 3.44 -19.69 -14.09
C ALA A 69 4.53 -19.00 -13.24
N HIS A 70 5.80 -19.41 -13.40
CA HIS A 70 6.93 -18.79 -12.69
C HIS A 70 7.15 -17.31 -13.07
N TYR A 71 6.71 -16.88 -14.25
CA TYR A 71 6.89 -15.50 -14.68
C TYR A 71 5.80 -14.54 -14.18
N GLU A 72 4.65 -15.07 -13.74
CA GLU A 72 3.54 -14.28 -13.18
C GLU A 72 3.80 -13.88 -11.71
N ARG A 73 4.78 -14.50 -11.04
CA ARG A 73 5.06 -14.27 -9.61
C ARG A 73 5.97 -13.07 -9.35
N HIS A 74 6.67 -12.60 -10.37
CA HIS A 74 7.72 -11.59 -10.19
C HIS A 74 7.31 -10.25 -10.80
N PRO A 75 7.08 -9.22 -9.96
CA PRO A 75 6.77 -7.87 -10.45
C PRO A 75 7.92 -7.24 -11.25
N ILE A 76 9.14 -7.77 -11.11
CA ILE A 76 10.31 -7.36 -11.89
C ILE A 76 10.85 -8.57 -12.64
N ILE A 77 10.86 -8.46 -13.97
CA ILE A 77 11.40 -9.44 -14.90
C ILE A 77 12.89 -9.18 -15.05
N VAL A 78 13.70 -10.19 -14.78
CA VAL A 78 15.16 -10.08 -14.79
C VAL A 78 15.71 -10.70 -16.07
N THR A 79 16.40 -9.90 -16.88
CA THR A 79 17.05 -10.35 -18.11
C THR A 79 18.54 -10.05 -18.10
N ARG A 80 19.28 -10.49 -19.12
CA ARG A 80 20.71 -10.16 -19.25
C ARG A 80 20.96 -8.66 -19.48
N SER A 81 20.00 -7.94 -20.06
CA SER A 81 20.12 -6.52 -20.36
C SER A 81 19.73 -5.60 -19.19
N GLY A 82 19.01 -6.10 -18.18
CA GLY A 82 18.53 -5.31 -17.05
C GLY A 82 17.32 -5.92 -16.35
N GLY A 83 16.86 -5.22 -15.30
CA GLY A 83 15.53 -5.44 -14.73
C GLY A 83 14.48 -4.66 -15.51
N HIS A 84 13.35 -5.29 -15.78
CA HIS A 84 12.21 -4.70 -16.50
C HIS A 84 10.95 -4.90 -15.68
N ALA A 85 10.02 -3.95 -15.76
CA ALA A 85 8.66 -4.09 -15.24
C ALA A 85 7.69 -3.81 -16.39
N GLU A 86 6.43 -4.20 -16.22
CA GLU A 86 5.39 -3.84 -17.19
C GLU A 86 5.17 -2.33 -17.20
N GLU A 87 4.78 -1.79 -18.35
CA GLU A 87 4.44 -0.38 -18.46
C GLU A 87 3.22 -0.08 -17.58
N CYS A 88 3.33 0.97 -16.76
CA CYS A 88 2.21 1.39 -15.93
C CYS A 88 1.10 1.99 -16.79
N GLY A 89 -0.12 1.55 -16.51
CA GLY A 89 -1.32 2.03 -17.18
C GLY A 89 -1.73 3.46 -16.80
N SER A 90 -2.97 3.78 -17.14
CA SER A 90 -3.64 5.09 -16.99
C SER A 90 -3.36 5.82 -15.68
N TRP A 91 -3.17 7.13 -15.75
CA TRP A 91 -3.04 8.04 -14.60
C TRP A 91 -4.28 8.95 -14.52
N PRO A 92 -5.45 8.43 -14.14
CA PRO A 92 -6.72 9.17 -14.24
C PRO A 92 -6.86 10.29 -13.21
N GLU A 93 -6.16 10.18 -12.08
CA GLU A 93 -6.26 11.12 -10.96
C GLU A 93 -4.97 11.91 -10.77
N ASP A 94 -5.11 13.11 -10.20
CA ASP A 94 -3.99 13.99 -9.88
C ASP A 94 -3.23 13.46 -8.65
N MET A 95 -1.97 13.06 -8.85
CA MET A 95 -1.09 12.51 -7.81
C MET A 95 -0.79 13.49 -6.66
N THR A 96 -1.05 14.78 -6.82
CA THR A 96 -0.84 15.77 -5.76
C THR A 96 -1.97 15.80 -4.73
N LYS A 97 -3.11 15.16 -5.01
CA LYS A 97 -4.26 15.11 -4.10
C LYS A 97 -4.08 14.02 -3.04
N THR A 98 -3.38 14.36 -1.98
CA THR A 98 -3.01 13.42 -0.90
C THR A 98 -3.82 13.59 0.39
N ALA A 99 -4.92 14.35 0.36
CA ALA A 99 -5.70 14.69 1.56
C ALA A 99 -6.24 13.47 2.33
N GLN A 100 -6.47 12.36 1.63
CA GLN A 100 -6.96 11.11 2.20
C GLN A 100 -5.82 10.16 2.63
N ASN A 101 -4.56 10.50 2.33
CA ASN A 101 -3.37 9.67 2.56
C ASN A 101 -3.52 8.23 2.01
N THR A 102 -4.19 8.10 0.87
CA THR A 102 -4.37 6.84 0.15
C THR A 102 -3.32 6.71 -0.95
N THR A 103 -2.97 5.48 -1.31
CA THR A 103 -2.16 5.21 -2.49
C THR A 103 -2.93 5.59 -3.75
N TYR A 104 -2.24 6.16 -4.73
CA TYR A 104 -2.80 6.37 -6.07
C TYR A 104 -2.85 5.05 -6.85
N GLU A 105 -3.73 4.97 -7.85
CA GLU A 105 -4.01 3.75 -8.62
C GLU A 105 -2.76 2.99 -9.09
N ASN A 106 -1.79 3.69 -9.68
CA ASN A 106 -0.56 3.06 -10.21
C ASN A 106 0.59 2.94 -9.21
N PHE A 107 0.37 3.14 -7.91
CA PHE A 107 1.46 3.18 -6.93
C PHE A 107 2.30 1.89 -6.94
N GLY A 108 1.68 0.72 -7.02
CA GLY A 108 2.41 -0.54 -7.09
C GLY A 108 3.30 -0.64 -8.33
N CYS A 109 2.75 -0.33 -9.51
CA CYS A 109 3.47 -0.42 -10.77
C CYS A 109 4.61 0.61 -10.86
N SER A 110 4.37 1.84 -10.43
CA SER A 110 5.39 2.90 -10.48
C SER A 110 6.58 2.57 -9.60
N GLN A 111 6.33 2.00 -8.42
CA GLN A 111 7.36 1.55 -7.50
C GLN A 111 8.19 0.40 -8.10
N GLN A 112 7.56 -0.53 -8.81
CA GLN A 112 8.25 -1.62 -9.50
C GLN A 112 9.12 -1.11 -10.65
N ASN A 113 8.62 -0.17 -11.45
CA ASN A 113 9.38 0.47 -12.52
C ASN A 113 10.58 1.26 -11.97
N ASN A 114 10.39 2.02 -10.90
CA ASN A 114 11.47 2.74 -10.23
C ASN A 114 12.53 1.77 -9.68
N LEU A 115 12.10 0.67 -9.06
CA LEU A 115 13.02 -0.34 -8.56
C LEU A 115 13.78 -1.01 -9.70
N ALA A 116 13.11 -1.38 -10.81
CA ALA A 116 13.74 -1.94 -11.99
C ALA A 116 14.81 -0.98 -12.59
N ALA A 117 14.52 0.32 -12.65
CA ALA A 117 15.45 1.34 -13.13
C ALA A 117 16.68 1.52 -12.22
N MET A 118 16.54 1.26 -10.91
CA MET A 118 17.65 1.33 -9.95
C MET A 118 18.55 0.08 -9.96
N VAL A 119 18.12 -1.02 -10.57
CA VAL A 119 18.89 -2.27 -10.58
C VAL A 119 20.04 -2.18 -11.58
N ALA A 120 21.24 -1.98 -11.05
CA ALA A 120 22.47 -1.89 -11.86
C ALA A 120 22.94 -3.26 -12.40
N ASP A 121 22.81 -4.33 -11.62
CA ASP A 121 23.13 -5.70 -12.05
C ASP A 121 21.92 -6.62 -11.80
N PRO A 122 21.19 -7.04 -12.85
CA PRO A 122 20.03 -7.92 -12.70
C PRO A 122 20.35 -9.25 -12.01
N ARG A 123 21.60 -9.73 -12.09
CA ARG A 123 22.00 -11.02 -11.50
C ARG A 123 21.98 -11.00 -9.98
N ASP A 124 22.04 -9.82 -9.37
CA ASP A 124 22.03 -9.64 -7.91
C ASP A 124 20.66 -10.01 -7.30
N LEU A 125 19.59 -9.95 -8.10
CA LEU A 125 18.25 -10.38 -7.69
C LEU A 125 18.06 -11.91 -7.71
N ILE A 126 18.89 -12.62 -8.47
CA ILE A 126 18.81 -14.09 -8.62
C ILE A 126 19.76 -14.77 -7.62
N ARG A 127 20.93 -14.16 -7.38
CA ARG A 127 21.93 -14.72 -6.48
C ARG A 127 22.80 -13.63 -5.84
N PRO A 128 23.32 -13.85 -4.63
CA PRO A 128 24.36 -13.01 -4.05
C PRO A 128 25.61 -12.95 -4.96
N ARG A 129 26.28 -11.79 -4.98
CA ARG A 129 27.61 -11.68 -5.58
C ARG A 129 28.67 -12.35 -4.69
N PRO A 130 29.69 -12.98 -5.29
CA PRO A 130 30.82 -13.46 -4.51
C PRO A 130 31.49 -12.27 -3.81
N THR A 131 31.76 -12.42 -2.52
CA THR A 131 32.47 -11.40 -1.74
C THR A 131 33.93 -11.35 -2.21
N ALA A 132 34.41 -10.16 -2.56
CA ALA A 132 35.83 -9.95 -2.82
C ALA A 132 36.64 -10.16 -1.53
N PRO A 133 37.90 -10.63 -1.61
CA PRO A 133 38.76 -10.71 -0.44
C PRO A 133 38.95 -9.33 0.20
N SER A 134 39.25 -9.34 1.49
CA SER A 134 39.58 -8.13 2.24
C SER A 134 40.77 -7.40 1.62
N ASP A 135 40.62 -6.10 1.34
CA ASP A 135 41.74 -5.21 1.02
C ASP A 135 42.50 -4.81 2.30
N ALA A 136 43.53 -5.59 2.63
CA ALA A 136 44.36 -5.35 3.81
C ALA A 136 45.14 -4.03 3.73
N MET A 137 45.58 -3.63 2.53
CA MET A 137 46.36 -2.40 2.34
C MET A 137 45.52 -1.15 2.54
N ARG A 138 44.26 -1.16 2.09
CA ARG A 138 43.34 -0.06 2.35
C ARG A 138 43.02 0.07 3.84
N ARG A 139 42.92 -1.06 4.55
CA ARG A 139 42.72 -1.06 6.01
C ARG A 139 43.93 -0.53 6.75
N SER A 140 45.15 -0.96 6.41
CA SER A 140 46.36 -0.43 7.05
C SER A 140 46.46 1.08 6.86
N LYS A 141 46.22 1.57 5.63
CA LYS A 141 46.22 3.01 5.34
C LYS A 141 45.18 3.79 6.14
N ALA A 142 43.99 3.22 6.36
CA ALA A 142 42.97 3.84 7.21
C ALA A 142 43.42 3.90 8.68
N PHE A 143 44.08 2.85 9.18
CA PHE A 143 44.64 2.85 10.54
C PHE A 143 45.79 3.84 10.70
N ASP A 144 46.69 3.95 9.74
CA ASP A 144 47.79 4.91 9.79
C ASP A 144 47.24 6.34 9.83
N LYS A 145 46.28 6.67 8.95
CA LYS A 145 45.58 7.96 8.96
C LYS A 145 44.89 8.24 10.30
N TYR A 146 44.20 7.24 10.86
CA TYR A 146 43.56 7.36 12.17
C TYR A 146 44.58 7.69 13.27
N ARG A 147 45.75 7.02 13.26
CA ARG A 147 46.83 7.25 14.23
C ARG A 147 47.47 8.63 14.07
N GLU A 148 47.55 9.13 12.85
CA GLU A 148 48.08 10.47 12.53
C GLU A 148 47.05 11.59 12.76
N GLY A 149 45.80 11.26 13.07
CA GLY A 149 44.72 12.23 13.21
C GLY A 149 44.30 12.89 11.88
N THR A 150 44.53 12.21 10.76
CA THR A 150 44.18 12.71 9.42
C THR A 150 42.86 12.11 8.92
N GLU A 151 42.19 12.83 8.02
CA GLU A 151 40.88 12.42 7.48
C GLU A 151 40.93 11.07 6.74
N ILE A 152 40.06 10.16 7.15
CA ILE A 152 39.88 8.81 6.56
C ILE A 152 38.88 8.85 5.39
N SER A 153 38.07 9.90 5.32
CA SER A 153 37.07 10.11 4.28
C SER A 153 37.69 10.24 2.88
N SER A 154 36.89 9.94 1.85
CA SER A 154 37.24 10.28 0.48
C SER A 154 37.32 11.79 0.33
N ALA A 155 38.21 12.28 -0.54
CA ALA A 155 38.26 13.70 -0.86
C ALA A 155 36.86 14.18 -1.29
N GLN A 156 36.41 15.31 -0.73
CA GLN A 156 35.15 15.90 -1.14
C GLN A 156 35.25 16.36 -2.60
N GLU A 157 34.29 15.95 -3.40
CA GLU A 157 34.18 16.44 -4.76
C GLU A 157 33.75 17.92 -4.73
N GLN A 158 34.31 18.76 -5.60
CA GLN A 158 34.06 20.22 -5.58
C GLN A 158 32.57 20.56 -5.74
N GLN A 159 31.76 19.64 -6.28
CA GLN A 159 30.30 19.75 -6.41
C GLN A 159 29.56 19.75 -5.05
N GLN A 160 30.16 19.23 -3.97
CA GLN A 160 29.59 19.31 -2.62
C GLN A 160 29.75 20.69 -1.96
N LYS A 161 30.47 21.61 -2.63
CA LYS A 161 30.68 22.98 -2.16
C LYS A 161 29.68 23.98 -2.77
N VAL A 162 28.55 23.49 -3.30
CA VAL A 162 27.44 24.36 -3.72
C VAL A 162 26.64 24.74 -2.47
N LYS A 163 26.71 26.00 -2.06
CA LYS A 163 25.86 26.52 -1.00
C LYS A 163 24.46 26.74 -1.59
N ILE A 164 23.43 26.23 -0.91
CA ILE A 164 22.03 26.39 -1.32
C ILE A 164 21.64 27.89 -1.43
N SER A 165 22.36 28.77 -0.73
CA SER A 165 22.22 30.23 -0.84
C SER A 165 22.52 30.80 -2.23
N ASP A 166 23.25 30.08 -3.08
CA ASP A 166 23.76 30.60 -4.35
C ASP A 166 22.88 30.17 -5.54
N VAL A 167 21.83 29.38 -5.29
CA VAL A 167 20.94 28.78 -6.32
C VAL A 167 19.55 29.43 -6.37
N VAL A 168 19.26 30.39 -5.49
CA VAL A 168 18.03 31.18 -5.55
C VAL A 168 18.30 32.45 -6.37
N GLN A 169 17.88 32.43 -7.64
CA GLN A 169 17.58 33.61 -8.45
C GLN A 169 16.10 33.64 -8.79
#